data_AF-A0A2E2IQ54-F1
#
_entry.id   AF-A0A2E2IQ54-F1
#
_cell.length_a   1.000
_cell.length_b   1.000
_cell.length_c   1.000
_cell.angle_alpha   90.00
_cell.angle_beta   90.00
_cell.angle_gamma   90.00
#
_symmetry.space_group_name_H-M   'P 1'
#
loop_
_entity.id
_entity.type
_entity.pdbx_description
1 polymer ?
#
loop_
_entity_poly.entity_id
_entity_poly.type
_entity_poly.pdbx_seq_one_letter_code
_entity_poly.pdbx_strand_id
1 'polypeptide(L)'
;MTAAVLAAGAPVAAQQAETAFTPEEDLDCALYIGALMAETEVEMTPDSRAALMSAMTYFFGRYEAQRGVPLAQALAERMPQYEQRNPQEIEQICSLRARGLGMRMQDADRVMAELSPTQSAPASNE
;
A
#
# COMPACT_ATOMS: atom_id res chain seq x y z
N MET A 1 -49.18 18.18 -11.48
CA MET A 1 -47.80 18.64 -11.77
C MET A 1 -46.95 18.38 -10.54
N THR A 2 -46.22 17.29 -10.54
CA THR A 2 -45.40 16.83 -9.42
C THR A 2 -44.00 17.41 -9.60
N ALA A 3 -43.62 18.36 -8.74
CA ALA A 3 -42.30 18.98 -8.77
C ALA A 3 -41.25 17.99 -8.25
N ALA A 4 -40.30 17.62 -9.12
CA ALA A 4 -39.12 16.86 -8.76
C ALA A 4 -38.17 17.77 -7.97
N VAL A 5 -37.98 17.48 -6.68
CA VAL A 5 -36.90 18.07 -5.89
C VAL A 5 -35.61 17.44 -6.38
N LEU A 6 -34.83 18.23 -7.13
CA LEU A 6 -33.45 17.93 -7.49
C LEU A 6 -32.69 17.68 -6.19
N ALA A 7 -32.31 16.42 -5.96
CA ALA A 7 -31.34 16.06 -4.95
C ALA A 7 -30.07 16.85 -5.25
N ALA A 8 -29.85 17.91 -4.46
CA ALA A 8 -28.57 18.56 -4.40
C ALA A 8 -27.57 17.48 -3.99
N GLY A 9 -26.77 17.03 -4.95
CA GLY A 9 -25.57 16.27 -4.67
C GLY A 9 -24.71 17.17 -3.81
N ALA A 10 -24.82 16.99 -2.49
CA ALA A 10 -23.82 17.50 -1.58
C ALA A 10 -22.50 16.94 -2.12
N PRO A 11 -21.52 17.78 -2.48
CA PRO A 11 -20.19 17.26 -2.73
C PRO A 11 -19.86 16.53 -1.44
N VAL A 12 -19.58 15.23 -1.54
CA VAL A 12 -18.97 14.47 -0.45
C VAL A 12 -17.77 15.31 -0.08
N ALA A 13 -17.94 16.08 1.00
CA ALA A 13 -16.93 16.99 1.49
C ALA A 13 -15.71 16.10 1.68
N ALA A 14 -14.62 16.47 0.99
CA ALA A 14 -13.31 15.94 1.20
C ALA A 14 -13.14 15.71 2.71
N GLN A 15 -13.29 14.45 3.13
CA GLN A 15 -13.03 14.07 4.50
C GLN A 15 -11.54 14.30 4.65
N GLN A 16 -11.26 15.44 5.29
CA GLN A 16 -10.08 15.75 6.07
C GLN A 16 -8.78 15.27 5.44
N ALA A 17 -7.99 16.23 4.97
CA ALA A 17 -6.56 16.07 4.85
C ALA A 17 -5.95 15.75 6.24
N GLU A 18 -6.14 14.53 6.74
CA GLU A 18 -5.13 13.83 7.51
C GLU A 18 -3.94 13.76 6.57
N THR A 19 -2.92 14.59 6.80
CA THR A 19 -1.64 14.67 6.06
C THR A 19 -1.45 13.54 5.06
N ALA A 20 -1.96 13.74 3.85
CA ALA A 20 -1.91 12.72 2.82
C ALA A 20 -0.44 12.50 2.50
N PHE A 21 0.06 11.29 2.75
CA PHE A 21 1.44 10.94 2.40
C PHE A 21 1.72 11.32 0.95
N THR A 22 2.85 11.98 0.74
CA THR A 22 3.29 12.42 -0.57
C THR A 22 3.69 11.21 -1.43
N PRO A 23 3.60 11.33 -2.76
CA PRO A 23 4.20 10.33 -3.65
C PRO A 23 5.69 10.09 -3.33
N GLU A 24 6.43 11.14 -2.98
CA GLU A 24 7.84 11.04 -2.64
C GLU A 24 8.10 10.17 -1.40
N GLU A 25 7.18 10.16 -0.44
CA GLU A 25 7.23 9.25 0.71
C GLU A 25 6.85 7.80 0.35
N ASP A 26 6.02 7.59 -0.70
CA ASP A 26 5.85 6.25 -1.27
C ASP A 26 7.19 5.73 -1.81
N LEU A 27 7.88 6.54 -2.61
CA LEU A 27 9.15 6.14 -3.20
C LEU A 27 10.25 5.91 -2.15
N ASP A 28 10.30 6.74 -1.10
CA ASP A 28 11.22 6.54 0.02
C ASP A 28 10.95 5.25 0.79
N CYS A 29 9.69 4.87 0.97
CA CYS A 29 9.37 3.62 1.62
C CYS A 29 9.73 2.39 0.80
N ALA A 30 9.62 2.47 -0.53
CA ALA A 30 10.11 1.41 -1.39
C ALA A 30 11.65 1.30 -1.34
N LEU A 31 12.36 2.42 -1.35
CA LEU A 31 13.82 2.48 -1.18
C LEU A 31 14.27 1.91 0.17
N TYR A 32 13.61 2.29 1.26
CA TYR A 32 13.87 1.78 2.61
C TYR A 32 13.71 0.26 2.68
N ILE A 33 12.62 -0.28 2.12
CA ILE A 33 12.39 -1.72 2.10
C ILE A 33 13.44 -2.45 1.25
N GLY A 34 13.81 -1.88 0.10
CA GLY A 34 14.89 -2.42 -0.73
C GLY A 34 16.23 -2.49 0.02
N ALA A 35 16.58 -1.43 0.76
CA ALA A 35 17.77 -1.40 1.60
C ALA A 35 17.69 -2.46 2.72
N LEU A 36 16.56 -2.53 3.44
CA LEU A 36 16.33 -3.53 4.49
C LEU A 36 16.51 -4.97 3.95
N MET A 37 16.00 -5.23 2.75
CA MET A 37 16.14 -6.53 2.10
C MET A 37 17.58 -6.87 1.73
N ALA A 38 18.37 -5.90 1.28
CA ALA A 38 19.78 -6.07 0.94
C ALA A 38 20.66 -6.26 2.20
N GLU A 39 20.32 -5.60 3.30
CA GLU A 39 21.06 -5.71 4.56
C GLU A 39 20.79 -7.03 5.31
N THR A 40 19.59 -7.61 5.12
CA THR A 40 19.10 -8.77 5.90
C THR A 40 19.22 -10.11 5.15
N GLU A 41 20.06 -10.19 4.09
CA GLU A 41 20.08 -11.35 3.18
C GLU A 41 20.36 -12.70 3.84
N VAL A 42 21.06 -12.74 4.98
CA VAL A 42 21.51 -13.98 5.63
C VAL A 42 20.45 -14.58 6.59
N GLU A 43 19.44 -13.82 7.00
CA GLU A 43 18.49 -14.23 8.06
C GLU A 43 17.00 -14.21 7.64
N MET A 44 16.70 -13.84 6.40
CA MET A 44 15.31 -13.65 5.97
C MET A 44 14.63 -14.95 5.54
N THR A 45 13.54 -15.31 6.21
CA THR A 45 12.67 -16.42 5.78
C THR A 45 12.01 -16.11 4.43
N PRO A 46 11.59 -17.13 3.66
CA PRO A 46 10.85 -16.90 2.41
C PRO A 46 9.61 -16.03 2.59
N ASP A 47 8.87 -16.22 3.67
CA ASP A 47 7.65 -15.47 3.98
C ASP A 47 7.95 -14.00 4.27
N SER A 48 9.00 -13.73 5.06
CA SER A 48 9.46 -12.36 5.32
C SER A 48 9.91 -11.66 4.03
N ARG A 49 10.61 -12.37 3.15
CA ARG A 49 11.01 -11.85 1.84
C ARG A 49 9.80 -11.52 0.97
N ALA A 50 8.81 -12.40 0.90
CA ALA A 50 7.58 -12.16 0.16
C ALA A 50 6.79 -10.97 0.71
N ALA A 51 6.72 -10.83 2.04
CA ALA A 51 6.06 -9.70 2.69
C ALA A 51 6.74 -8.37 2.35
N LEU A 52 8.07 -8.30 2.42
CA LEU A 52 8.83 -7.09 2.07
C LEU A 52 8.72 -6.76 0.57
N MET A 53 8.84 -7.76 -0.31
CA MET A 53 8.61 -7.55 -1.75
C MET A 53 7.21 -7.03 -2.05
N SER A 54 6.20 -7.55 -1.36
CA SER A 54 4.81 -7.09 -1.51
C SER A 54 4.64 -5.64 -1.05
N ALA A 55 5.25 -5.28 0.09
CA ALA A 55 5.24 -3.92 0.59
C ALA A 55 5.97 -2.95 -0.35
N MET A 56 7.16 -3.32 -0.84
CA MET A 56 7.91 -2.54 -1.83
C MET A 56 7.08 -2.31 -3.10
N THR A 57 6.47 -3.37 -3.64
CA THR A 57 5.61 -3.32 -4.82
C THR A 57 4.40 -2.41 -4.61
N TYR A 58 3.78 -2.48 -3.42
CA TYR A 58 2.67 -1.61 -3.06
C TYR A 58 3.05 -0.13 -3.13
N PHE A 59 4.21 0.24 -2.57
CA PHE A 59 4.67 1.63 -2.57
C PHE A 59 5.07 2.11 -3.97
N PHE A 60 5.74 1.29 -4.78
CA PHE A 60 5.98 1.61 -6.18
C PHE A 60 4.69 1.83 -6.96
N GLY A 61 3.73 0.91 -6.83
CA GLY A 61 2.44 1.04 -7.52
C GLY A 61 1.68 2.31 -7.13
N ARG A 62 1.74 2.73 -5.86
CA ARG A 62 1.16 4.01 -5.41
C ARG A 62 1.84 5.23 -6.01
N TYR A 63 3.17 5.22 -6.09
CA TYR A 63 3.92 6.30 -6.72
C TYR A 63 3.57 6.40 -8.20
N GLU A 64 3.63 5.27 -8.92
CA GLU A 64 3.34 5.20 -10.36
C GLU A 64 1.91 5.65 -10.66
N ALA A 65 0.93 5.24 -9.85
CA ALA A 65 -0.47 5.66 -10.00
C ALA A 65 -0.68 7.18 -9.87
N GLN A 66 0.18 7.88 -9.13
CA GLN A 66 0.07 9.32 -8.90
C GLN A 66 0.91 10.16 -9.86
N ARG A 67 2.07 9.65 -10.29
CA ARG A 67 3.05 10.41 -11.10
C ARG A 67 3.10 9.99 -12.56
N GLY A 68 2.87 8.72 -12.89
CA GLY A 68 2.95 8.21 -14.27
C GLY A 68 4.35 8.26 -14.90
N VAL A 69 5.42 8.38 -14.10
CA VAL A 69 6.81 8.46 -14.55
C VAL A 69 7.45 7.06 -14.48
N PRO A 70 8.33 6.67 -15.42
CA PRO A 70 9.05 5.40 -15.34
C PRO A 70 9.84 5.25 -14.04
N LEU A 71 9.67 4.11 -13.36
CA LEU A 71 10.21 3.91 -12.02
C LEU A 71 11.74 4.08 -11.93
N ALA A 72 12.50 3.61 -12.92
CA ALA A 72 13.95 3.75 -12.93
C ALA A 72 14.40 5.23 -12.94
N GLN A 73 13.69 6.07 -13.69
CA GLN A 73 13.94 7.51 -13.71
C GLN A 73 13.60 8.13 -12.37
N ALA A 74 12.43 7.81 -11.82
CA ALA A 74 11.98 8.32 -10.53
C ALA A 74 12.97 7.98 -9.40
N LEU A 75 13.49 6.75 -9.37
CA LEU A 75 14.50 6.31 -8.40
C LEU A 75 15.80 7.10 -8.54
N ALA A 76 16.29 7.28 -9.77
CA ALA A 76 17.51 8.03 -10.02
C ALA A 76 17.39 9.49 -9.58
N GLU A 77 16.23 10.11 -9.81
CA GLU A 77 15.95 11.48 -9.38
C GLU A 77 15.77 11.59 -7.86
N ARG A 78 15.18 10.57 -7.22
CA ARG A 78 14.85 10.57 -5.79
C ARG A 78 16.04 10.28 -4.87
N MET A 79 16.95 9.40 -5.31
CA MET A 79 18.03 8.86 -4.47
C MET A 79 18.87 9.95 -3.76
N PRO A 80 19.32 11.02 -4.43
CA PRO A 80 20.16 12.03 -3.76
C PRO A 80 19.47 12.75 -2.61
N GLN A 81 18.14 12.88 -2.64
CA GLN A 81 17.40 13.49 -1.55
C GLN A 81 17.04 12.46 -0.47
N TYR A 82 16.79 11.20 -0.84
CA TYR A 82 16.61 10.10 0.10
C TYR A 82 17.82 9.96 1.03
N GLU A 83 19.03 10.00 0.47
CA GLU A 83 20.29 9.93 1.24
C GLU A 83 20.49 11.09 2.23
N GLN A 84 19.82 12.22 2.02
CA GLN A 84 19.88 13.38 2.91
C GLN A 84 18.82 13.34 4.02
N ARG A 85 17.86 12.42 3.94
CA ARG A 85 16.80 12.30 4.95
C ARG A 85 17.33 11.63 6.22
N ASN A 86 16.67 11.93 7.33
CA ASN A 86 16.93 11.26 8.60
C ASN A 86 16.48 9.78 8.51
N PRO A 87 17.38 8.80 8.71
CA PRO A 87 17.03 7.38 8.60
C PRO A 87 15.97 6.94 9.62
N GLN A 88 16.00 7.47 10.85
CA GLN A 88 15.02 7.13 11.88
C GLN A 88 13.62 7.65 11.53
N GLU A 89 13.53 8.79 10.85
CA GLU A 89 12.26 9.34 10.36
C GLU A 89 11.68 8.48 9.23
N ILE A 90 12.53 8.08 8.27
CA ILE A 90 12.14 7.16 7.20
C ILE A 90 11.64 5.83 7.78
N GLU A 91 12.40 5.24 8.70
CA GLU A 91 12.03 3.98 9.37
C GLU A 91 10.66 4.09 10.03
N GLN A 92 10.42 5.15 10.81
CA GLN A 92 9.16 5.36 11.52
C GLN A 92 7.97 5.47 10.56
N ILE A 93 8.10 6.32 9.53
CA ILE A 93 7.05 6.52 8.52
C ILE A 93 6.78 5.20 7.79
N CYS A 94 7.81 4.56 7.26
CA CYS A 94 7.65 3.40 6.41
C CYS A 94 7.20 2.16 7.18
N SER A 95 7.65 1.99 8.42
CA SER A 95 7.17 0.93 9.32
C SER A 95 5.69 1.11 9.66
N LEU A 96 5.24 2.34 9.94
CA LEU A 96 3.82 2.62 10.20
C LEU A 96 2.97 2.28 8.97
N ARG A 97 3.42 2.69 7.79
CA ARG A 97 2.69 2.49 6.54
C ARG A 97 2.65 1.03 6.11
N ALA A 98 3.74 0.29 6.29
CA ALA A 98 3.80 -1.16 6.03
C ALA A 98 2.88 -1.94 6.99
N ARG A 99 2.82 -1.58 8.28
CA ARG A 99 1.84 -2.15 9.21
C ARG A 99 0.40 -1.85 8.78
N GLY A 100 0.13 -0.61 8.37
CA GLY A 100 -1.18 -0.24 7.83
C GLY A 100 -1.56 -1.02 6.58
N LEU A 101 -0.61 -1.33 5.69
CA LEU A 101 -0.82 -2.24 4.57
C LEU A 101 -1.18 -3.64 5.05
N GLY A 102 -0.43 -4.20 6.00
CA GLY A 102 -0.70 -5.52 6.56
C GLY A 102 -2.11 -5.65 7.13
N MET A 103 -2.56 -4.65 7.89
CA MET A 103 -3.93 -4.61 8.43
C MET A 103 -5.00 -4.58 7.32
N ARG A 104 -4.79 -3.78 6.26
CA ARG A 104 -5.71 -3.74 5.10
C ARG A 104 -5.76 -5.07 4.35
N MET A 105 -4.63 -5.77 4.23
CA MET A 105 -4.58 -7.07 3.56
C MET A 105 -5.30 -8.14 4.38
N GLN A 106 -5.15 -8.14 5.71
CA GLN A 106 -5.90 -9.04 6.59
C GLN A 106 -7.41 -8.79 6.52
N ASP A 107 -7.83 -7.53 6.49
CA ASP A 107 -9.24 -7.19 6.33
C ASP A 107 -9.78 -7.60 4.96
N ALA A 108 -9.01 -7.38 3.89
CA ALA A 108 -9.37 -7.83 2.56
C ALA A 108 -9.51 -9.35 2.48
N ASP A 109 -8.60 -10.11 3.09
CA ASP A 109 -8.67 -11.58 3.15
C ASP A 109 -9.94 -12.05 3.87
N ARG A 110 -10.26 -11.46 5.03
CA ARG A 110 -11.51 -11.72 5.75
C ARG A 110 -12.75 -11.49 4.88
N VAL A 111 -12.81 -10.35 4.19
CA VAL A 111 -13.94 -10.02 3.30
C VAL A 111 -14.02 -10.99 2.13
N MET A 112 -12.89 -11.36 1.52
CA MET A 112 -12.85 -12.33 0.43
C MET A 112 -13.30 -13.72 0.87
N ALA A 113 -12.97 -14.13 2.11
CA ALA A 113 -13.43 -15.38 2.70
C ALA A 113 -14.96 -15.37 2.93
N GLU A 114 -15.53 -14.25 3.38
CA GLU A 114 -16.98 -14.08 3.54
C GLU A 114 -17.75 -14.10 2.21
N LEU A 115 -17.14 -13.58 1.14
CA LEU A 115 -17.72 -13.54 -0.20
C LEU A 115 -17.53 -14.85 -0.98
N SER A 116 -16.61 -15.70 -0.56
CA SER A 116 -16.41 -17.02 -1.16
C SER A 116 -17.58 -17.91 -0.74
N PRO A 117 -18.51 -18.26 -1.65
CA PRO A 117 -19.63 -19.11 -1.28
C PRO A 117 -19.03 -20.42 -0.78
N THR A 118 -19.35 -20.79 0.46
CA THR A 118 -19.06 -22.10 1.02
C THR A 118 -19.33 -23.14 -0.06
N GLN A 119 -18.26 -23.72 -0.58
CA GLN A 119 -18.32 -24.78 -1.58
C GLN A 119 -19.30 -25.81 -1.01
N SER A 120 -20.45 -25.93 -1.65
CA SER A 120 -21.57 -26.71 -1.15
C SER A 120 -21.04 -28.09 -0.78
N ALA A 121 -21.34 -28.52 0.45
CA ALA A 121 -20.94 -29.83 0.95
C ALA A 121 -21.14 -30.89 -0.15
N PRO A 122 -20.19 -31.83 -0.36
CA PRO A 122 -20.39 -32.88 -1.34
C PRO A 122 -21.71 -33.56 -1.02
N ALA A 123 -22.62 -33.60 -2.00
CA ALA A 123 -23.81 -34.41 -1.92
C ALA A 123 -23.34 -35.84 -1.62
N SER A 124 -23.62 -36.30 -0.40
CA SER A 124 -23.47 -37.68 -0.01
C SER A 124 -24.32 -38.50 -0.97
N ASN A 125 -23.66 -39.15 -1.94
CA ASN A 125 -24.30 -40.17 -2.75
C ASN A 125 -24.58 -41.38 -1.84
N GLU A 126 -25.86 -41.76 -1.82
CA GLU A 126 -26.40 -42.97 -1.23
C GLU A 126 -25.68 -44.25 -1.69
#